data_AF-A0A6V8PQW4-F1
#
_entry.id   AF-A0A6V8PQW4-F1
#
_cell.length_a   1.000
_cell.length_b   1.000
_cell.length_c   1.000
_cell.angle_alpha   90.00
_cell.angle_beta   90.00
_cell.angle_gamma   90.00
#
_symmetry.space_group_name_H-M   'P 1'
#
loop_
_entity.id
_entity.type
_entity.pdbx_description
1 polymer ?
#
loop_
_entity_poly.entity_id
_entity_poly.type
_entity_poly.pdbx_seq_one_letter_code
_entity_poly.pdbx_strand_id
1 'polypeptide(L)'
;VAGGEDRFVQLMNQKAREIGASQTNFVNVTGLDAEKHLSTAYDLAVIARYAMQNGTFAGIVATDKWTISWAGHEDREIENLNPLLKDNAFITGVKTGYTEKAGWCLAASGTKDGKNLISIILESENQDLRGEDALAVLNYGFNNFERKKIIDQEVATFVFQTSDGTAPVKVAPQEDLWVLLPKDKKVTVTARYMLMQDISDPLSRGEKIGEISLWMGDDLLGQEDLVSPEQISETQQAERGKATPEQRSASLSYPDYAVLAAFALLLLL
;
A
#
# COMPACT_ATOMS: atom_id res chain seq x y z
N VAL A 1 23.45 -7.24 -12.36
CA VAL A 1 22.83 -7.11 -11.01
C VAL A 1 23.38 -8.15 -10.03
N ALA A 2 23.06 -9.45 -10.13
CA ALA A 2 23.41 -10.43 -9.09
C ALA A 2 24.63 -11.33 -9.39
N GLY A 3 25.26 -11.19 -10.56
CA GLY A 3 26.41 -12.02 -10.96
C GLY A 3 26.05 -13.46 -11.39
N GLY A 4 24.76 -13.77 -11.57
CA GLY A 4 24.26 -15.06 -12.06
C GLY A 4 22.74 -15.18 -11.89
N GLU A 5 22.10 -16.09 -12.63
CA GLU A 5 20.65 -16.30 -12.59
C GLU A 5 20.18 -16.83 -11.23
N ASP A 6 20.81 -17.90 -10.71
CA ASP A 6 20.47 -18.50 -9.42
C ASP A 6 20.49 -17.48 -8.27
N ARG A 7 21.50 -16.62 -8.26
CA ARG A 7 21.63 -15.54 -7.27
C ARG A 7 20.53 -14.50 -7.46
N PHE A 8 20.15 -14.18 -8.69
CA PHE A 8 19.06 -13.24 -8.95
C PHE A 8 17.71 -13.82 -8.49
N VAL A 9 17.44 -15.11 -8.75
CA VAL A 9 16.24 -15.80 -8.28
C VAL A 9 16.16 -15.82 -6.74
N GLN A 10 17.28 -16.01 -6.05
CA GLN A 10 17.33 -15.87 -4.59
C GLN A 10 16.91 -14.47 -4.13
N LEU A 11 17.38 -13.41 -4.79
CA LEU A 11 16.98 -12.04 -4.52
C LEU A 11 15.48 -11.80 -4.82
N MET A 12 14.94 -12.38 -5.90
CA MET A 12 13.52 -12.29 -6.23
C MET A 12 12.66 -12.89 -5.12
N ASN A 13 12.99 -14.10 -4.66
CA ASN A 13 12.26 -14.79 -3.60
C ASN A 13 12.42 -14.11 -2.23
N GLN A 14 13.61 -13.58 -1.95
CA GLN A 14 13.82 -12.76 -0.76
C GLN A 14 12.93 -11.53 -0.80
N LYS A 15 12.93 -10.78 -1.91
CA LYS A 15 12.10 -9.59 -2.06
C LYS A 15 10.61 -9.91 -1.97
N ALA A 16 10.14 -10.98 -2.59
CA ALA A 16 8.74 -11.41 -2.51
C ALA A 16 8.29 -11.62 -1.05
N ARG A 17 9.10 -12.31 -0.23
CA ARG A 17 8.82 -12.46 1.20
C ARG A 17 8.84 -11.14 1.96
N GLU A 18 9.83 -10.29 1.71
CA GLU A 18 9.96 -8.97 2.36
C GLU A 18 8.75 -8.07 2.14
N ILE A 19 8.12 -8.13 0.96
CA ILE A 19 6.97 -7.28 0.62
C ILE A 19 5.62 -7.96 0.92
N GLY A 20 5.61 -9.18 1.45
CA GLY A 20 4.40 -9.92 1.83
C GLY A 20 3.81 -10.85 0.77
N ALA A 21 4.46 -11.01 -0.39
CA ALA A 21 4.09 -12.01 -1.41
C ALA A 21 4.60 -13.41 -1.01
N SER A 22 4.02 -13.95 0.06
CA SER A 22 4.52 -15.14 0.78
C SER A 22 4.18 -16.47 0.13
N GLN A 23 3.23 -16.49 -0.81
CA GLN A 23 2.81 -17.67 -1.58
C GLN A 23 3.45 -17.71 -2.98
N THR A 24 4.52 -16.94 -3.19
CA THR A 24 5.23 -16.84 -4.46
C THR A 24 6.59 -17.52 -4.38
N ASN A 25 6.91 -18.31 -5.41
CA ASN A 25 8.22 -18.91 -5.61
C ASN A 25 8.65 -18.77 -7.08
N PHE A 26 9.71 -18.01 -7.29
CA PHE A 26 10.40 -17.89 -8.56
C PHE A 26 11.50 -18.95 -8.66
N VAL A 27 11.64 -19.57 -9.83
CA VAL A 27 12.73 -20.53 -10.11
C VAL A 27 13.59 -20.11 -11.31
N ASN A 28 13.19 -19.08 -12.03
CA ASN A 28 13.92 -18.48 -13.14
C ASN A 28 13.55 -16.99 -13.23
N VAL A 29 14.25 -16.24 -14.08
CA VAL A 29 14.05 -14.78 -14.22
C VAL A 29 13.09 -14.39 -15.35
N THR A 30 12.66 -15.36 -16.16
CA THR A 30 11.90 -15.11 -17.39
C THR A 30 10.41 -15.33 -17.24
N GLY A 31 9.99 -16.12 -16.24
CA GLY A 31 8.61 -16.56 -16.08
C GLY A 31 8.22 -17.73 -16.99
N LEU A 32 9.19 -18.37 -17.65
CA LEU A 32 8.94 -19.61 -18.40
C LEU A 32 8.53 -20.74 -17.46
N ASP A 33 7.72 -21.67 -17.99
CA ASP A 33 7.21 -22.81 -17.23
C ASP A 33 8.34 -23.61 -16.60
N ALA A 34 8.27 -23.77 -15.29
CA ALA A 34 9.18 -24.60 -14.53
C ALA A 34 8.46 -25.15 -13.30
N GLU A 35 8.91 -26.30 -12.81
CA GLU A 35 8.34 -26.91 -11.62
C GLU A 35 8.47 -25.94 -10.43
N LYS A 36 7.37 -25.74 -9.71
CA LYS A 36 7.29 -24.82 -8.55
C LYS A 36 7.50 -23.33 -8.90
N HIS A 37 7.53 -22.93 -10.17
CA HIS A 37 7.41 -21.51 -10.57
C HIS A 37 5.96 -21.06 -10.40
N LEU A 38 5.60 -20.47 -9.26
CA LEU A 38 4.20 -20.25 -8.88
C LEU A 38 4.03 -18.92 -8.15
N SER A 39 2.83 -18.36 -8.25
CA SER A 39 2.37 -17.19 -7.50
C SER A 39 0.84 -17.25 -7.35
N THR A 40 0.25 -16.25 -6.73
CA THR A 40 -1.21 -16.11 -6.57
C THR A 40 -1.66 -14.75 -7.09
N ALA A 41 -2.95 -14.59 -7.37
CA ALA A 41 -3.49 -13.29 -7.77
C ALA A 41 -3.21 -12.20 -6.71
N TYR A 42 -3.33 -12.55 -5.42
CA TYR A 42 -3.04 -11.64 -4.31
C TYR A 42 -1.56 -11.23 -4.29
N ASP A 43 -0.65 -12.19 -4.37
CA ASP A 43 0.79 -11.92 -4.32
C ASP A 43 1.26 -11.07 -5.52
N LEU A 44 0.72 -11.34 -6.71
CA LEU A 44 0.99 -10.53 -7.90
C LEU A 44 0.46 -9.10 -7.74
N ALA A 45 -0.69 -8.90 -7.09
CA ALA A 45 -1.18 -7.57 -6.75
C ALA A 45 -0.24 -6.86 -5.77
N VAL A 46 0.28 -7.56 -4.77
CA VAL A 46 1.28 -7.04 -3.82
C VAL A 46 2.57 -6.64 -4.55
N ILE A 47 3.09 -7.50 -5.42
CA ILE A 47 4.29 -7.24 -6.22
C ILE A 47 4.07 -6.04 -7.15
N ALA A 48 2.95 -5.99 -7.87
CA ALA A 48 2.60 -4.88 -8.75
C ALA A 48 2.48 -3.57 -7.96
N ARG A 49 1.80 -3.57 -6.81
CA ARG A 49 1.68 -2.40 -5.93
C ARG A 49 3.05 -1.89 -5.50
N TYR A 50 3.93 -2.78 -5.06
CA TYR A 50 5.30 -2.41 -4.66
C TYR A 50 6.09 -1.83 -5.84
N ALA A 51 6.05 -2.48 -7.01
CA ALA A 51 6.79 -2.03 -8.19
C ALA A 51 6.30 -0.67 -8.70
N MET A 52 4.98 -0.42 -8.68
CA MET A 52 4.36 0.83 -9.12
C MET A 52 4.68 2.03 -8.23
N GLN A 53 5.20 1.83 -7.00
CA GLN A 53 5.73 2.92 -6.18
C GLN A 53 7.05 3.49 -6.75
N ASN A 54 7.74 2.74 -7.59
CA ASN A 54 8.93 3.21 -8.29
C ASN A 54 8.53 3.98 -9.56
N GLY A 55 8.74 5.30 -9.57
CA GLY A 55 8.35 6.16 -10.69
C GLY A 55 8.99 5.78 -12.03
N THR A 56 10.21 5.23 -12.04
CA THR A 56 10.86 4.73 -13.26
C THR A 56 10.14 3.49 -13.79
N PHE A 57 9.84 2.53 -12.91
CA PHE A 57 9.07 1.34 -13.30
C PHE A 57 7.69 1.72 -13.83
N ALA A 58 6.96 2.58 -13.11
CA ALA A 58 5.64 3.06 -13.50
C ALA A 58 5.66 3.73 -14.88
N GLY A 59 6.66 4.59 -15.16
CA GLY A 59 6.82 5.21 -16.47
C GLY A 59 7.10 4.21 -17.60
N ILE A 60 7.93 3.20 -17.35
CA ILE A 60 8.24 2.16 -18.34
C ILE A 60 7.00 1.34 -18.69
N VAL A 61 6.25 0.85 -17.69
CA VAL A 61 5.10 -0.03 -17.95
C VAL A 61 3.89 0.69 -18.55
N ALA A 62 3.82 2.02 -18.41
CA ALA A 62 2.80 2.87 -19.02
C ALA A 62 3.15 3.28 -20.47
N THR A 63 4.36 2.97 -20.95
CA THR A 63 4.79 3.33 -22.31
C THR A 63 4.10 2.44 -23.35
N ASP A 64 3.36 3.04 -24.28
CA ASP A 64 2.66 2.31 -25.36
C ASP A 64 3.64 1.77 -26.42
N LYS A 65 4.62 2.58 -26.82
CA LYS A 65 5.61 2.21 -27.84
C LYS A 65 6.98 2.74 -27.49
N TRP A 66 8.02 2.02 -27.91
CA TRP A 66 9.41 2.46 -27.74
C TRP A 66 10.25 2.13 -28.96
N THR A 67 11.15 3.03 -29.34
CA THR A 67 12.11 2.81 -30.41
C THR A 67 13.46 2.41 -29.82
N ILE A 68 13.94 1.24 -30.19
CA ILE A 68 15.27 0.75 -29.82
C ILE A 68 16.24 1.11 -30.94
N SER A 69 17.27 1.88 -30.60
CA SER A 69 18.36 2.27 -31.50
C SER A 69 19.68 1.67 -31.02
N TRP A 70 20.46 1.08 -31.92
CA TRP A 70 21.81 0.60 -31.61
C TRP A 70 22.73 0.67 -32.83
N ALA A 71 24.02 0.92 -32.58
CA ALA A 71 24.99 1.26 -33.62
C ALA A 71 25.10 0.16 -34.69
N GLY A 72 25.00 0.57 -35.96
CA GLY A 72 25.13 -0.33 -37.11
C GLY A 72 23.84 -1.07 -37.50
N HIS A 73 22.70 -0.73 -36.88
CA HIS A 73 21.41 -1.33 -37.18
C HIS A 73 20.33 -0.26 -37.36
N GLU A 74 19.28 -0.61 -38.12
CA GLU A 74 18.08 0.21 -38.22
C GLU A 74 17.31 0.19 -36.89
N ASP A 75 16.71 1.33 -36.58
CA ASP A 75 15.82 1.50 -35.44
C ASP A 75 14.67 0.49 -35.49
N ARG A 76 14.35 -0.11 -34.34
CA ARG A 76 13.19 -1.01 -34.21
C ARG A 76 12.18 -0.45 -33.23
N GLU A 77 10.98 -0.18 -33.71
CA GLU A 77 9.83 0.12 -32.87
C GLU A 77 9.28 -1.18 -32.26
N ILE A 78 9.02 -1.14 -30.96
CA ILE A 78 8.31 -2.19 -30.22
C ILE A 78 7.04 -1.60 -29.61
N GLU A 79 5.97 -2.40 -29.62
CA GLU A 79 4.70 -2.04 -29.01
C GLU A 79 4.50 -2.78 -27.68
N ASN A 80 3.84 -2.13 -26.73
CA ASN A 80 3.42 -2.74 -25.49
C ASN A 80 2.29 -3.74 -25.76
N LEU A 81 2.45 -4.94 -25.22
CA LEU A 81 1.46 -6.01 -25.41
C LEU A 81 0.24 -5.87 -24.50
N ASN A 82 0.24 -4.93 -23.55
CA ASN A 82 -0.94 -4.64 -22.73
C ASN A 82 -2.01 -3.94 -23.58
N PRO A 83 -3.11 -4.63 -23.93
CA PRO A 83 -4.09 -4.10 -24.87
C PRO A 83 -4.83 -2.87 -24.31
N LEU A 84 -4.82 -2.69 -22.99
CA LEU A 84 -5.62 -1.66 -22.32
C LEU A 84 -5.01 -0.26 -22.44
N LEU A 85 -3.71 -0.12 -22.72
CA LEU A 85 -3.01 1.17 -22.73
C LEU A 85 -3.47 2.12 -23.85
N LYS A 86 -3.82 1.57 -25.02
CA LYS A 86 -4.14 2.37 -26.21
C LYS A 86 -5.47 3.12 -26.07
N ASP A 87 -6.48 2.43 -25.54
CA ASP A 87 -7.87 2.93 -25.59
C ASP A 87 -8.38 3.46 -24.24
N ASN A 88 -7.61 3.34 -23.16
CA ASN A 88 -8.05 3.70 -21.81
C ASN A 88 -7.07 4.65 -21.12
N ALA A 89 -7.36 5.95 -21.16
CA ALA A 89 -6.49 7.00 -20.63
C ALA A 89 -6.18 6.88 -19.11
N PHE A 90 -6.98 6.12 -18.35
CA PHE A 90 -6.74 5.91 -16.93
C PHE A 90 -5.85 4.70 -16.63
N ILE A 91 -5.49 3.88 -17.62
CA ILE A 91 -4.64 2.70 -17.44
C ILE A 91 -3.18 3.14 -17.37
N THR A 92 -2.45 2.56 -16.41
CA THR A 92 -1.07 2.93 -16.09
C THR A 92 -0.09 1.75 -16.12
N GLY A 93 -0.53 0.56 -16.56
CA GLY A 93 0.30 -0.64 -16.60
C GLY A 93 -0.53 -1.93 -16.49
N VAL A 94 0.05 -3.10 -16.17
CA VAL A 94 1.46 -3.34 -15.81
C VAL A 94 2.10 -4.37 -16.74
N LYS A 95 1.57 -5.60 -16.79
CA LYS A 95 2.24 -6.69 -17.51
C LYS A 95 1.29 -7.81 -17.94
N THR A 96 1.44 -8.25 -19.18
CA THR A 96 0.82 -9.46 -19.75
C THR A 96 1.66 -10.71 -19.49
N GLY A 97 1.03 -11.87 -19.43
CA GLY A 97 1.71 -13.17 -19.38
C GLY A 97 0.93 -14.24 -20.14
N TYR A 98 1.65 -15.17 -20.76
CA TYR A 98 1.08 -16.34 -21.42
C TYR A 98 2.12 -17.47 -21.50
N THR A 99 1.70 -18.67 -21.10
CA THR A 99 2.31 -19.95 -21.49
C THR A 99 1.16 -20.93 -21.73
N GLU A 100 1.42 -22.04 -22.42
CA GLU A 100 0.40 -23.08 -22.60
C GLU A 100 -0.14 -23.60 -21.26
N LYS A 101 0.71 -23.61 -20.22
CA LYS A 101 0.33 -24.06 -18.88
C LYS A 101 -0.36 -22.99 -18.04
N ALA A 102 0.01 -21.72 -18.19
CA ALA A 102 -0.52 -20.63 -17.36
C ALA A 102 -1.79 -19.99 -17.93
N GLY A 103 -2.09 -20.19 -19.22
CA GLY A 103 -3.17 -19.50 -19.91
C GLY A 103 -2.91 -17.99 -20.03
N TRP A 104 -3.97 -17.22 -20.28
CA TRP A 104 -3.86 -15.79 -20.53
C TRP A 104 -3.93 -14.98 -19.23
N CYS A 105 -2.83 -14.33 -18.84
CA CYS A 105 -2.71 -13.58 -17.58
C CYS A 105 -2.44 -12.09 -17.82
N LEU A 106 -3.00 -11.23 -16.98
CA LEU A 106 -2.79 -9.78 -17.00
C LEU A 106 -2.78 -9.21 -15.58
N ALA A 107 -1.70 -8.50 -15.26
CA ALA A 107 -1.69 -7.53 -14.18
C ALA A 107 -1.92 -6.14 -14.79
N ALA A 108 -3.06 -5.53 -14.48
CA ALA A 108 -3.42 -4.19 -14.94
C ALA A 108 -3.42 -3.20 -13.76
N SER A 109 -2.96 -1.98 -14.00
CA SER A 109 -3.04 -0.86 -13.06
C SER A 109 -3.80 0.29 -13.70
N GLY A 110 -4.58 1.02 -12.90
CA GLY A 110 -5.24 2.23 -13.34
C GLY A 110 -5.34 3.29 -12.25
N THR A 111 -5.40 4.55 -12.68
CA THR A 111 -5.52 5.73 -11.82
C THR A 111 -6.68 6.59 -12.26
N LYS A 112 -7.68 6.76 -11.39
CA LYS A 112 -8.87 7.58 -11.68
C LYS A 112 -9.47 8.12 -10.39
N ASP A 113 -9.88 9.38 -10.39
CA ASP A 113 -10.55 10.05 -9.25
C ASP A 113 -9.77 9.92 -7.92
N GLY A 114 -8.45 10.07 -7.96
CA GLY A 114 -7.58 9.98 -6.79
C GLY A 114 -7.41 8.57 -6.21
N LYS A 115 -7.89 7.53 -6.91
CA LYS A 115 -7.72 6.11 -6.59
C LYS A 115 -6.70 5.48 -7.55
N ASN A 116 -5.84 4.64 -7.01
CA ASN A 116 -4.95 3.76 -7.77
C ASN A 116 -5.41 2.32 -7.50
N LEU A 117 -5.81 1.61 -8.55
CA LEU A 117 -6.33 0.25 -8.44
C LEU A 117 -5.50 -0.71 -9.30
N ILE A 118 -5.39 -1.95 -8.84
CA ILE A 118 -4.72 -3.04 -9.55
C ILE A 118 -5.73 -4.17 -9.73
N SER A 119 -5.77 -4.74 -10.93
CA SER A 119 -6.53 -5.94 -11.25
C SER A 119 -5.58 -7.04 -11.71
N ILE A 120 -5.77 -8.25 -11.20
CA ILE A 120 -4.99 -9.43 -11.58
C ILE A 120 -5.94 -10.48 -12.13
N ILE A 121 -5.77 -10.79 -13.41
CA ILE A 121 -6.49 -11.86 -14.11
C ILE A 121 -5.49 -12.98 -14.41
N LEU A 122 -5.83 -14.20 -14.02
CA LEU A 122 -5.04 -15.40 -14.25
C LEU A 122 -5.88 -16.40 -15.03
N GLU A 123 -5.25 -17.16 -15.94
CA GLU A 123 -5.87 -18.26 -16.67
C GLU A 123 -7.19 -17.86 -17.39
N SER A 124 -7.22 -16.66 -18.01
CA SER A 124 -8.35 -16.30 -18.85
C SER A 124 -8.39 -17.19 -20.10
N GLU A 125 -9.60 -17.45 -20.60
CA GLU A 125 -9.84 -18.38 -21.71
C GLU A 125 -9.14 -17.93 -23.01
N ASN A 126 -9.05 -16.62 -23.24
CA ASN A 126 -8.39 -16.05 -24.41
C ASN A 126 -7.81 -14.67 -24.15
N GLN A 127 -7.05 -14.17 -25.15
CA GLN A 127 -6.34 -12.90 -25.06
C GLN A 127 -7.25 -11.68 -24.89
N ASP A 128 -8.43 -11.69 -25.53
CA ASP A 128 -9.36 -10.56 -25.54
C ASP A 128 -10.14 -10.48 -24.22
N LEU A 129 -10.72 -11.60 -23.77
CA LEU A 129 -11.44 -11.70 -22.49
C LEU A 129 -10.55 -11.29 -21.31
N ARG A 130 -9.27 -11.65 -21.32
CA ARG A 130 -8.31 -11.22 -20.30
C ARG A 130 -8.29 -9.69 -20.12
N GLY A 131 -8.36 -8.94 -21.22
CA GLY A 131 -8.40 -7.48 -21.18
C GLY A 131 -9.75 -6.96 -20.67
N GLU A 132 -10.84 -7.53 -21.17
CA GLU A 132 -12.21 -7.19 -20.77
C GLU A 132 -12.44 -7.42 -19.27
N ASP A 133 -12.04 -8.58 -18.74
CA ASP A 133 -12.14 -8.93 -17.32
C ASP A 133 -11.33 -7.97 -16.44
N ALA A 134 -10.09 -7.67 -16.84
CA ALA A 134 -9.24 -6.75 -16.11
C ALA A 134 -9.87 -5.35 -16.04
N LEU A 135 -10.43 -4.88 -17.15
CA LEU A 135 -11.12 -3.60 -17.24
C LEU A 135 -12.43 -3.58 -16.43
N ALA A 136 -13.20 -4.67 -16.45
CA ALA A 136 -14.42 -4.83 -15.67
C ALA A 136 -14.14 -4.75 -14.16
N VAL A 137 -13.11 -5.43 -13.67
CA VAL A 137 -12.69 -5.38 -12.26
C VAL A 137 -12.24 -3.98 -11.86
N LEU A 138 -11.42 -3.30 -12.68
CA LEU A 138 -10.99 -1.93 -12.42
C LEU A 138 -12.18 -0.97 -12.38
N ASN A 139 -13.07 -1.05 -13.37
CA ASN A 139 -14.27 -0.20 -13.43
C ASN A 139 -15.21 -0.47 -12.25
N TYR A 140 -15.38 -1.72 -11.84
CA TYR A 140 -16.14 -2.05 -10.63
C TYR A 140 -15.55 -1.35 -9.41
N GLY A 141 -14.22 -1.42 -9.21
CA GLY A 141 -13.53 -0.73 -8.13
C GLY A 141 -13.70 0.79 -8.18
N PHE A 142 -13.53 1.41 -9.36
CA PHE A 142 -13.69 2.86 -9.50
C PHE A 142 -15.14 3.33 -9.30
N ASN A 143 -16.13 2.56 -9.76
CA ASN A 143 -17.53 2.97 -9.72
C ASN A 143 -18.18 2.73 -8.36
N ASN A 144 -17.84 1.64 -7.67
CA ASN A 144 -18.51 1.21 -6.44
C ASN A 144 -17.80 1.63 -5.16
N PHE A 145 -16.55 2.08 -5.26
CA PHE A 145 -15.78 2.52 -4.10
C PHE A 145 -15.36 3.98 -4.21
N GLU A 146 -15.23 4.61 -3.06
CA GLU A 146 -14.71 5.96 -2.92
C GLU A 146 -13.59 6.04 -1.90
N ARG A 147 -12.63 6.92 -2.18
CA ARG A 147 -11.54 7.21 -1.27
C ARG A 147 -12.03 8.25 -0.26
N LYS A 148 -12.05 7.89 1.01
CA LYS A 148 -12.45 8.78 2.11
C LYS A 148 -11.28 9.02 3.04
N LYS A 149 -11.08 10.28 3.41
CA LYS A 149 -10.21 10.63 4.51
C LYS A 149 -10.96 10.37 5.80
N ILE A 150 -10.38 9.54 6.66
CA ILE A 150 -10.98 9.19 7.95
C ILE A 150 -10.32 9.99 9.06
N ILE A 151 -9.00 10.11 9.01
CA ILE A 151 -8.18 10.87 9.95
C ILE A 151 -7.33 11.85 9.13
N ASP A 152 -7.30 13.10 9.56
CA ASP A 152 -6.35 14.10 9.08
C ASP A 152 -5.15 14.21 10.03
N GLN A 153 -4.11 14.94 9.62
CA GLN A 153 -2.96 15.28 10.47
C GLN A 153 -3.31 16.20 11.66
N GLU A 154 -4.56 16.22 12.13
CA GLU A 154 -4.91 16.98 13.32
C GLU A 154 -4.17 16.46 14.55
N VAL A 155 -3.73 17.43 15.34
CA VAL A 155 -2.97 17.22 16.55
C VAL A 155 -3.94 17.07 17.70
N ALA A 156 -3.77 16.06 18.53
CA ALA A 156 -4.27 16.18 19.90
C ALA A 156 -3.30 15.68 20.94
N THR A 157 -3.66 15.95 22.19
CA THR A 157 -2.75 15.90 23.32
C THR A 157 -3.09 14.69 24.17
N PHE A 158 -2.09 13.84 24.39
CA PHE A 158 -2.18 12.75 25.36
C PHE A 158 -1.27 13.06 26.54
N VAL A 159 -1.60 12.51 27.70
CA VAL A 159 -0.72 12.56 28.86
C VAL A 159 0.11 11.29 28.87
N PHE A 160 1.42 11.43 28.79
CA PHE A 160 2.37 10.32 28.89
C PHE A 160 3.10 10.40 30.22
N GLN A 161 3.54 9.23 30.69
CA GLN A 161 4.56 9.19 31.75
C GLN A 161 5.90 9.59 31.15
N THR A 162 6.59 10.50 31.83
CA THR A 162 7.95 10.95 31.53
C THR A 162 8.85 10.72 32.75
N SER A 163 10.15 10.99 32.63
CA SER A 163 11.08 10.90 33.76
C SER A 163 10.67 11.77 34.94
N ASP A 164 9.98 12.88 34.70
CA ASP A 164 9.66 13.90 35.71
C ASP A 164 8.19 13.88 36.15
N GLY A 165 7.48 12.78 35.86
CA GLY A 165 6.07 12.59 36.20
C GLY A 165 5.22 12.41 34.95
N THR A 166 4.26 13.30 34.71
CA THR A 166 3.41 13.24 33.52
C THR A 166 3.52 14.52 32.70
N ALA A 167 3.69 14.38 31.39
CA ALA A 167 3.71 15.50 30.46
C ALA A 167 2.58 15.40 29.43
N PRO A 168 1.90 16.51 29.10
CA PRO A 168 1.04 16.57 27.94
C PRO A 168 1.91 16.58 26.68
N VAL A 169 1.72 15.60 25.80
CA VAL A 169 2.43 15.48 24.54
C VAL A 169 1.44 15.53 23.39
N LYS A 170 1.72 16.41 22.44
CA LYS A 170 1.00 16.47 21.17
C LYS A 170 1.37 15.26 20.33
N VAL A 171 0.37 14.65 19.74
CA VAL A 171 0.50 13.49 18.87
C VAL A 171 -0.28 13.77 17.60
N ALA A 172 0.29 13.42 16.47
CA ALA A 172 -0.37 13.53 15.18
C ALA A 172 -0.04 12.31 14.32
N PRO A 173 -0.96 11.88 13.45
CA PRO A 173 -0.61 11.02 12.33
C PRO A 173 0.51 11.66 11.51
N GLN A 174 1.47 10.84 11.06
CA GLN A 174 2.53 11.33 10.19
C GLN A 174 1.97 11.82 8.84
N GLU A 175 0.92 11.18 8.33
CA GLU A 175 0.21 11.52 7.09
C GLU A 175 -1.31 11.42 7.26
N ASP A 176 -2.07 12.05 6.35
CA ASP A 176 -3.53 11.87 6.29
C ASP A 176 -3.87 10.40 6.02
N LEU A 177 -4.78 9.80 6.79
CA LEU A 177 -5.18 8.42 6.62
C LEU A 177 -6.46 8.30 5.78
N TRP A 178 -6.28 7.77 4.57
CA TRP A 178 -7.35 7.55 3.60
C TRP A 178 -7.67 6.06 3.48
N VAL A 179 -8.96 5.72 3.37
CA VAL A 179 -9.43 4.36 3.13
C VAL A 179 -10.37 4.31 1.92
N LEU A 180 -10.47 3.13 1.32
CA LEU A 180 -11.38 2.86 0.22
C LEU A 180 -12.65 2.19 0.75
N LEU A 181 -13.80 2.88 0.67
CA LEU A 181 -15.08 2.37 1.19
C LEU A 181 -16.10 2.15 0.08
N PRO A 182 -17.02 1.17 0.23
CA PRO A 182 -18.15 1.01 -0.66
C PRO A 182 -19.10 2.23 -0.56
N LYS A 183 -19.52 2.79 -1.70
CA LYS A 183 -20.38 3.99 -1.75
C LYS A 183 -21.76 3.78 -1.14
N ASP A 184 -22.39 2.63 -1.42
CA ASP A 184 -23.81 2.41 -1.14
C ASP A 184 -24.06 1.49 0.07
N LYS A 185 -23.06 1.33 0.95
CA LYS A 185 -23.18 0.48 2.13
C LYS A 185 -22.84 1.25 3.39
N LYS A 186 -23.71 1.12 4.39
CA LYS A 186 -23.39 1.54 5.76
C LYS A 186 -22.28 0.62 6.28
N VAL A 187 -21.12 1.16 6.60
CA VAL A 187 -19.98 0.40 7.12
C VAL A 187 -19.47 1.03 8.41
N THR A 188 -19.04 0.22 9.35
CA THR A 188 -18.41 0.71 10.58
C THR A 188 -16.90 0.57 10.44
N VAL A 189 -16.20 1.70 10.53
CA VAL A 189 -14.75 1.76 10.60
C VAL A 189 -14.34 1.97 12.05
N THR A 190 -13.43 1.15 12.55
CA THR A 190 -12.88 1.24 13.90
C THR A 190 -11.43 1.67 13.83
N ALA A 191 -11.11 2.81 14.45
CA ALA A 191 -9.75 3.25 14.69
C ALA A 191 -9.22 2.58 15.96
N ARG A 192 -8.08 1.91 15.86
CA ARG A 192 -7.33 1.35 16.99
C ARG A 192 -6.00 2.07 17.10
N TYR A 193 -5.71 2.55 18.31
CA TYR A 193 -4.51 3.28 18.66
C TYR A 193 -3.64 2.38 19.51
N MET A 194 -2.35 2.37 19.20
CA MET A 194 -1.34 1.74 20.03
C MET A 194 -0.29 2.80 20.35
N LEU A 195 -0.39 3.41 21.52
CA LEU A 195 0.54 4.44 21.99
C LEU A 195 1.56 3.80 22.92
N MET A 196 2.76 4.34 22.97
CA MET A 196 3.71 3.99 24.03
C MET A 196 3.18 4.49 25.38
N GLN A 197 3.28 3.73 26.48
CA GLN A 197 2.89 4.24 27.81
C GLN A 197 3.88 5.27 28.35
N ASP A 198 5.16 4.99 28.11
CA ASP A 198 6.28 5.81 28.55
C ASP A 198 7.00 6.33 27.31
N ILE A 199 7.38 7.60 27.36
CA ILE A 199 8.25 8.22 26.35
C ILE A 199 9.57 8.60 27.02
N SER A 200 10.67 8.50 26.26
CA SER A 200 11.97 8.95 26.74
C SER A 200 12.16 10.41 26.33
N ASP A 201 12.40 11.28 27.31
CA ASP A 201 12.83 12.65 27.04
C ASP A 201 14.37 12.69 26.84
N PRO A 202 14.89 13.56 25.94
CA PRO A 202 14.15 14.51 25.11
C PRO A 202 13.50 13.82 23.90
N LEU A 203 12.26 14.20 23.60
CA LEU A 203 11.55 13.71 22.41
C LEU A 203 11.82 14.61 21.21
N SER A 204 12.26 14.03 20.10
CA SER A 204 12.51 14.76 18.86
C SER A 204 11.22 15.03 18.09
N ARG A 205 11.19 16.15 17.36
CA ARG A 205 10.11 16.40 16.38
C ARG A 205 10.12 15.29 15.32
N GLY A 206 8.96 14.69 15.08
CA GLY A 206 8.77 13.56 14.16
C GLY A 206 9.08 12.19 14.77
N GLU A 207 9.42 12.13 16.06
CA GLU A 207 9.68 10.86 16.72
C GLU A 207 8.38 10.04 16.86
N LYS A 208 8.46 8.75 16.50
CA LYS A 208 7.35 7.81 16.57
C LYS A 208 7.03 7.49 18.04
N ILE A 209 5.78 7.70 18.41
CA ILE A 209 5.25 7.48 19.77
C ILE A 209 4.05 6.53 19.79
N GLY A 210 3.68 6.01 18.63
CA GLY A 210 2.64 5.00 18.51
C GLY A 210 2.24 4.76 17.06
N GLU A 211 1.05 4.19 16.91
CA GLU A 211 0.48 3.80 15.64
C GLU A 211 -1.04 3.87 15.69
N ILE A 212 -1.65 4.22 14.57
CA ILE A 212 -3.08 4.17 14.36
C ILE A 212 -3.41 3.20 13.24
N SER A 213 -4.42 2.37 13.43
CA SER A 213 -4.90 1.41 12.44
C SER A 213 -6.41 1.51 12.27
N LEU A 214 -6.88 1.47 11.04
CA LEU A 214 -8.30 1.53 10.67
C LEU A 214 -8.78 0.15 10.25
N TRP A 215 -9.87 -0.31 10.85
CA TRP A 215 -10.42 -1.65 10.67
C TRP A 215 -11.87 -1.62 10.24
N MET A 216 -12.28 -2.53 9.36
CA MET A 216 -13.68 -2.81 9.05
C MET A 216 -13.96 -4.28 9.37
N GLY A 217 -14.63 -4.54 10.49
CA GLY A 217 -14.65 -5.88 11.07
C GLY A 217 -13.22 -6.32 11.42
N ASP A 218 -12.76 -7.40 10.79
CA ASP A 218 -11.41 -7.95 10.96
C ASP A 218 -10.43 -7.51 9.85
N ASP A 219 -10.91 -6.76 8.86
CA ASP A 219 -10.08 -6.30 7.74
C ASP A 219 -9.36 -4.99 8.09
N LEU A 220 -8.02 -5.01 8.06
CA LEU A 220 -7.19 -3.81 8.16
C LEU A 220 -7.31 -2.99 6.86
N LEU A 221 -7.88 -1.79 6.96
CA LEU A 221 -8.06 -0.87 5.84
C LEU A 221 -6.83 0.03 5.60
N GLY A 222 -6.10 0.35 6.65
CA GLY A 222 -4.95 1.26 6.60
C GLY A 222 -4.35 1.48 7.98
N GLN A 223 -3.11 1.94 8.00
CA GLN A 223 -2.34 2.17 9.22
C GLN A 223 -1.36 3.30 8.99
N GLU A 224 -1.08 4.07 10.03
CA GLU A 224 -0.14 5.19 9.98
C GLU A 224 0.63 5.32 11.29
N ASP A 225 1.86 5.82 11.21
CA ASP A 225 2.65 6.11 12.39
C ASP A 225 2.10 7.36 13.10
N LEU A 226 2.08 7.31 14.43
CA LEU A 226 1.78 8.47 15.27
C LEU A 226 3.09 9.06 15.76
N VAL A 227 3.27 10.36 15.55
CA VAL A 227 4.52 11.08 15.83
C VAL A 227 4.28 12.30 16.72
N SER A 228 5.33 12.76 17.40
CA SER A 228 5.31 14.07 18.06
C SER A 228 5.54 15.19 17.03
N PRO A 229 4.61 16.15 16.88
CA PRO A 229 4.79 17.27 15.95
C PRO A 229 5.75 18.34 16.48
N GLU A 230 6.17 18.25 17.75
CA GLU A 230 7.05 19.19 18.43
C GLU A 230 8.21 18.50 19.15
N GLN A 231 9.23 19.28 19.53
CA GLN A 231 10.36 18.80 20.33
C GLN A 231 10.05 19.01 21.82
N ILE A 232 10.35 18.00 22.64
CA ILE A 232 10.27 18.05 24.11
C ILE A 232 11.70 18.00 24.66
N SER A 233 12.05 18.98 25.49
CA SER A 233 13.38 19.11 26.08
C SER A 233 13.59 18.16 27.26
N GLU A 234 14.85 17.80 27.57
CA GLU A 234 15.17 17.09 28.82
C GLU A 234 14.75 17.93 30.04
N THR A 235 13.97 17.35 30.94
CA THR A 235 13.88 17.77 32.34
C THR A 235 14.81 16.92 33.21
N GLN A 236 15.41 17.54 34.23
CA GLN A 236 16.57 16.99 34.95
C GLN A 236 16.16 15.98 36.06
N GLN A 237 16.64 14.73 35.87
CA GLN A 237 16.84 13.58 36.79
C GLN A 237 15.79 12.44 36.87
N ALA A 238 16.17 11.30 36.25
CA ALA A 238 15.99 9.86 36.63
C ALA A 238 14.56 9.26 36.63
N GLU A 239 14.24 8.01 36.24
CA GLU A 239 14.94 6.76 35.92
C GLU A 239 14.27 6.06 34.70
N ARG A 240 15.00 5.15 34.03
CA ARG A 240 14.56 4.48 32.79
C ARG A 240 13.62 3.29 33.06
N GLY A 241 12.37 3.40 32.62
CA GLY A 241 11.46 2.27 32.39
C GLY A 241 11.51 1.81 30.92
N LYS A 242 11.21 0.53 30.65
CA LYS A 242 10.94 0.06 29.29
C LYS A 242 9.50 0.40 28.93
N ALA A 243 9.31 1.19 27.88
CA ALA A 243 7.98 1.55 27.40
C ALA A 243 7.17 0.29 27.03
N THR A 244 6.00 0.14 27.65
CA THR A 244 4.98 -0.84 27.25
C THR A 244 3.89 -0.15 26.44
N PRO A 245 3.38 -0.74 25.34
CA PRO A 245 2.28 -0.13 24.60
C PRO A 245 0.95 -0.17 25.37
N GLU A 246 0.14 0.90 25.30
CA GLU A 246 -1.27 0.93 25.69
C GLU A 246 -2.16 0.90 24.45
N GLN A 247 -3.16 0.03 24.46
CA GLN A 247 -4.12 -0.10 23.36
C GLN A 247 -5.42 0.64 23.68
N ARG A 248 -5.87 1.49 22.75
CA ARG A 248 -7.14 2.23 22.81
C ARG A 248 -7.90 2.08 21.51
N SER A 249 -9.22 2.28 21.51
CA SER A 249 -10.03 2.15 20.28
C SER A 249 -11.25 3.07 20.26
N ALA A 250 -11.61 3.55 19.07
CA ALA A 250 -12.82 4.30 18.80
C ALA A 250 -13.51 3.76 17.53
N SER A 251 -14.83 3.69 17.51
CA SER A 251 -15.62 3.17 16.39
C SER A 251 -16.55 4.22 15.82
N LEU A 252 -16.76 4.16 14.50
CA LEU A 252 -17.42 5.18 13.70
C LEU A 252 -18.25 4.48 12.62
N SER A 253 -19.46 4.97 12.29
CA SER A 253 -20.30 4.38 11.23
C SER A 253 -20.55 5.33 10.04
N TYR A 254 -20.14 4.92 8.84
CA TYR A 254 -20.39 5.58 7.56
C TYR A 254 -21.82 5.30 7.10
N PRO A 255 -22.62 6.25 6.54
CA PRO A 255 -22.23 7.58 6.06
C PRO A 255 -22.39 8.72 7.10
N ASP A 256 -22.65 8.41 8.36
CA ASP A 256 -22.94 9.41 9.40
C ASP A 256 -21.64 10.11 9.88
N TYR A 257 -21.00 10.95 9.05
CA TYR A 257 -19.72 11.60 9.42
C TYR A 257 -19.66 13.12 9.17
N ALA A 258 -19.21 13.82 10.22
CA ALA A 258 -18.11 14.77 10.11
C ALA A 258 -16.80 13.95 10.05
N VAL A 259 -15.76 14.45 9.34
CA VAL A 259 -14.37 13.96 9.50
C VAL A 259 -14.10 13.78 11.00
N LEU A 260 -13.21 12.87 11.42
CA LEU A 260 -12.65 12.92 12.78
C LEU A 260 -11.92 14.27 12.93
N ALA A 261 -12.65 15.37 13.08
CA ALA A 261 -12.18 16.75 13.18
C ALA A 261 -11.73 17.04 14.63
N ALA A 262 -11.14 16.00 15.24
CA ALA A 262 -10.51 15.92 16.55
C ALA A 262 -10.06 14.45 16.73
N PHE A 263 -9.19 14.17 17.70
CA PHE A 263 -9.13 12.87 18.42
C PHE A 263 -10.49 12.50 19.10
N ALA A 264 -11.57 12.47 18.31
CA ALA A 264 -12.98 12.34 18.65
C ALA A 264 -13.37 12.86 20.04
N LEU A 265 -13.33 14.17 20.23
CA LEU A 265 -13.81 14.88 21.41
C LEU A 265 -13.06 14.61 22.72
N LEU A 266 -12.39 13.47 22.91
CA LEU A 266 -12.07 12.95 24.22
C LEU A 266 -11.70 11.44 24.09
N LEU A 267 -10.83 10.98 24.97
CA LEU A 267 -10.85 9.63 25.55
C LEU A 267 -12.19 9.24 26.27
N LEU A 268 -13.31 9.91 25.95
CA LEU A 268 -14.52 10.26 26.75
C LEU A 268 -14.53 10.21 28.29
N LEU A 269 -13.34 10.07 28.91
CA LEU A 269 -12.88 10.44 30.28
C LEU A 269 -11.34 10.43 30.34
#